data_AF-A0AAQ2EV99-F1
#
_entry.id   AF-A0AAQ2EV99-F1
#
_cell.length_a   1.000
_cell.length_b   1.000
_cell.length_c   1.000
_cell.angle_alpha   90.00
_cell.angle_beta   90.00
_cell.angle_gamma   90.00
#
_symmetry.space_group_name_H-M   'P 1'
#
loop_
_entity.id
_entity.type
_entity.pdbx_description
1 polymer ?
#
loop_
_entity_poly.entity_id
_entity_poly.type
_entity_poly.pdbx_seq_one_letter_code
_entity_poly.pdbx_strand_id
1 'polypeptide(L)' 'MNSLLKKAGLDWATAKTFEDSLIIHLSKNVDHGVVADLFGYASRQVVTDKYNGNLLQLSEAINNVYSRIKVTGH' A
#
# COMPACT_ATOMS: atom_id res chain seq x y z
N MET A 1 -4.44 -11.71 18.36
CA MET A 1 -4.14 -10.95 17.12
C MET A 1 -5.33 -10.10 16.64
N ASN A 2 -6.58 -10.53 16.81
CA ASN A 2 -7.77 -9.86 16.23
C ASN A 2 -8.33 -8.62 16.97
N SER A 3 -8.06 -8.40 18.27
CA SER A 3 -8.71 -7.31 19.01
C SER A 3 -8.14 -5.91 18.72
N LEU A 4 -6.84 -5.81 18.42
CA LEU A 4 -6.18 -4.54 18.09
C LEU A 4 -6.61 -4.03 16.71
N LEU A 5 -6.63 -4.90 15.71
CA LEU A 5 -7.08 -4.56 14.35
C LEU A 5 -8.56 -4.14 14.35
N LYS A 6 -9.41 -4.88 15.07
CA LYS A 6 -10.83 -4.53 15.22
C LYS A 6 -11.05 -3.20 15.93
N LYS A 7 -10.26 -2.88 16.96
CA LYS A 7 -10.31 -1.55 17.62
C LYS A 7 -9.87 -0.42 16.69
N ALA A 8 -9.02 -0.71 15.72
CA ALA A 8 -8.56 0.25 14.71
C ALA A 8 -9.48 0.34 13.49
N GLY A 9 -10.58 -0.42 13.42
CA GLY A 9 -11.44 -0.50 12.24
C GLY A 9 -10.78 -1.18 11.03
N LEU A 10 -9.76 -2.00 11.28
CA LEU A 10 -8.97 -2.73 10.29
C LEU A 10 -9.31 -4.23 10.31
N ASP A 11 -10.57 -4.58 10.56
CA ASP A 11 -11.05 -5.96 10.67
C ASP A 11 -10.90 -6.76 9.37
N TRP A 12 -10.75 -6.06 8.24
CA TRP A 12 -10.45 -6.62 6.92
C TRP A 12 -8.95 -6.89 6.70
N ALA A 13 -8.08 -6.35 7.56
CA ALA A 13 -6.63 -6.45 7.39
C ALA A 13 -6.13 -7.86 7.75
N THR A 14 -5.35 -8.42 6.85
CA THR A 14 -4.72 -9.74 7.02
C THR A 14 -3.24 -9.59 7.32
N ALA A 15 -2.56 -10.68 7.69
CA ALA A 15 -1.10 -10.69 7.80
C ALA A 15 -0.42 -10.22 6.50
N LYS A 16 -0.99 -10.59 5.34
CA LYS A 16 -0.54 -10.14 4.02
C LYS A 16 -0.69 -8.62 3.84
N THR A 17 -1.80 -8.04 4.29
CA THR A 17 -2.02 -6.59 4.26
C THR A 17 -0.93 -5.85 5.04
N PHE A 18 -0.55 -6.38 6.20
CA PHE A 18 0.53 -5.80 7.01
C PHE A 18 1.87 -5.93 6.29
N GLU A 19 2.19 -7.11 5.75
CA GLU A 19 3.41 -7.34 4.98
C GLU A 19 3.52 -6.38 3.79
N ASP A 20 2.46 -6.25 2.98
CA ASP A 20 2.43 -5.35 1.83
C ASP A 20 2.61 -3.88 2.28
N SER A 21 1.98 -3.46 3.38
CA SER A 21 2.17 -2.11 3.93
C SER A 21 3.60 -1.84 4.41
N LEU A 22 4.26 -2.86 4.99
CA LEU A 22 5.63 -2.77 5.45
C LEU A 22 6.60 -2.66 4.27
N ILE A 23 6.37 -3.43 3.21
CA ILE A 23 7.12 -3.35 1.95
C ILE A 23 7.02 -1.94 1.36
N ILE A 24 5.82 -1.36 1.28
CA ILE A 24 5.62 0.00 0.77
C ILE A 24 6.37 1.01 1.64
N HIS A 25 6.26 0.89 2.97
CA HIS A 25 6.91 1.82 3.90
C HIS A 25 8.43 1.78 3.78
N LEU A 26 9.01 0.58 3.71
CA LEU A 26 10.45 0.39 3.57
C LEU A 26 10.94 0.86 2.20
N SER A 27 10.20 0.55 1.12
CA SER A 27 10.57 0.94 -0.25
C SER A 27 10.65 2.46 -0.46
N LYS A 28 9.99 3.26 0.39
CA LYS A 28 10.12 4.73 0.38
C LYS A 28 11.47 5.23 0.88
N ASN A 29 12.15 4.46 1.73
CA ASN A 29 13.30 4.91 2.50
C ASN A 29 14.55 4.07 2.25
N VAL A 30 14.39 2.89 1.66
CA VAL A 30 15.43 1.87 1.49
C VAL A 30 15.44 1.42 0.02
N ASP A 31 16.62 1.07 -0.48
CA ASP A 31 16.76 0.53 -1.83
C ASP A 31 15.91 -0.74 -2.02
N HIS A 32 15.20 -0.82 -3.14
CA HIS A 32 14.30 -1.92 -3.44
C HIS A 32 15.01 -3.28 -3.52
N GLY A 33 16.32 -3.33 -3.78
CA GLY A 33 17.11 -4.57 -3.72
C GLY A 33 17.26 -5.08 -2.28
N VAL A 34 17.52 -4.18 -1.34
CA VAL A 34 17.59 -4.53 0.10
C VAL A 34 16.25 -5.01 0.62
N VAL A 35 15.16 -4.37 0.18
CA VAL A 35 13.79 -4.83 0.50
C VAL A 35 13.51 -6.19 -0.15
N ALA A 36 14.01 -6.46 -1.37
CA ALA A 36 13.86 -7.76 -1.99
C ALA A 36 14.55 -8.86 -1.17
N ASP A 37 15.77 -8.60 -0.70
CA ASP A 37 16.52 -9.55 0.14
C ASP A 37 15.83 -9.80 1.49
N LEU A 38 15.34 -8.74 2.16
CA LEU A 38 14.64 -8.82 3.45
C LEU A 38 13.38 -9.68 3.42
N PHE A 39 12.65 -9.66 2.29
CA PHE A 39 11.39 -10.39 2.11
C PHE A 39 11.53 -11.64 1.23
N GLY A 40 12.75 -11.98 0.79
CA GLY A 40 13.00 -13.15 -0.06
C GLY A 40 12.39 -13.05 -1.46
N TYR A 41 12.22 -11.85 -2.00
CA TYR A 41 11.73 -11.66 -3.36
C TYR A 41 12.80 -12.00 -4.40
N ALA A 42 12.35 -12.54 -5.53
CA ALA A 42 13.24 -12.98 -6.61
C ALA A 42 14.09 -11.85 -7.21
N SER A 43 13.64 -10.60 -7.12
CA SER A 43 14.40 -9.44 -7.60
C SER A 43 13.89 -8.12 -7.03
N ARG A 44 14.74 -7.10 -7.14
CA ARG A 44 14.39 -5.69 -6.97
C ARG A 44 13.16 -5.28 -7.77
N GLN A 45 12.99 -5.83 -8.98
CA GLN A 45 11.89 -5.47 -9.87
C GLN A 45 10.54 -5.82 -9.25
N VAL A 46 10.44 -6.97 -8.58
CA VAL A 46 9.20 -7.39 -7.90
C VAL A 46 8.76 -6.36 -6.85
N VAL A 47 9.70 -5.80 -6.10
CA VAL A 47 9.43 -4.76 -5.11
C VAL A 47 9.00 -3.47 -5.78
N THR A 48 9.67 -3.07 -6.87
CA THR A 48 9.30 -1.90 -7.67
C THR A 48 7.88 -2.02 -8.22
N ASP A 49 7.51 -3.17 -8.78
CA ASP A 49 6.19 -3.41 -9.36
C ASP A 49 5.10 -3.35 -8.28
N LYS A 50 5.36 -3.96 -7.11
CA LYS A 50 4.46 -3.86 -5.94
C LYS A 50 4.30 -2.41 -5.48
N TYR A 51 5.39 -1.66 -5.36
CA TYR A 51 5.34 -0.27 -4.93
C TYR A 51 4.53 0.59 -5.90
N ASN A 52 4.84 0.49 -7.20
CA ASN A 52 4.17 1.25 -8.25
C ASN A 52 2.69 0.87 -8.39
N GLY A 53 2.36 -0.42 -8.31
CA GLY A 53 0.97 -0.89 -8.35
C GLY A 53 0.12 -0.30 -7.21
N ASN A 54 0.68 -0.23 -6.00
CA ASN A 54 0.00 0.39 -4.87
C ASN A 54 -0.18 1.90 -5.04
N LEU A 55 0.80 2.61 -5.61
CA LEU A 55 0.66 4.04 -5.92
C LEU A 55 -0.42 4.32 -6.97
N LEU A 56 -0.51 3.48 -8.00
CA LEU A 56 -1.55 3.59 -9.03
C LEU A 56 -2.94 3.38 -8.43
N GLN A 57 -3.13 2.35 -7.59
CA GLN A 57 -4.40 2.11 -6.90
C GLN A 57 -4.80 3.28 -5.99
N LEU A 58 -3.82 3.88 -5.27
CA LEU A 58 -4.06 5.08 -4.47
C LEU A 58 -4.49 6.26 -5.34
N SER A 59 -3.82 6.47 -6.47
CA SER A 59 -4.18 7.51 -7.44
C SER A 59 -5.60 7.34 -7.97
N GLU A 60 -5.98 6.12 -8.37
CA GLU A 60 -7.34 5.79 -8.83
C GLU A 60 -8.39 6.01 -7.73
N ALA A 61 -8.10 5.59 -6.49
CA ALA A 61 -9.00 5.80 -5.36
C ALA A 61 -9.22 7.30 -5.08
N ILE A 62 -8.15 8.10 -5.11
CA ILE A 62 -8.21 9.55 -4.93
C ILE A 62 -9.02 10.21 -6.07
N ASN A 63 -8.74 9.84 -7.33
CA ASN A 63 -9.46 10.36 -8.49
C ASN A 63 -10.96 10.02 -8.44
N ASN A 64 -11.31 8.83 -7.97
CA ASN A 64 -12.70 8.42 -7.77
C ASN A 64 -13.41 9.19 -6.66
N VAL A 65 -12.69 9.64 -5.63
CA VAL A 65 -13.25 10.53 -4.60
C VAL A 65 -13.46 11.94 -5.17
N TYR A 66 -12.46 12.49 -5.86
CA TYR A 66 -12.57 13.82 -6.47
C TYR A 66 -13.66 13.91 -7.54
N SER A 67 -13.85 12.87 -8.36
CA SER A 67 -14.91 12.85 -9.37
C SER A 67 -16.33 12.86 -8.79
N ARG A 68 -16.49 12.42 -7.53
CA ARG A 68 -17.77 12.46 -6.79
C ARG A 68 -18.04 13.80 -6.12
N ILE A 69 -17.00 14.60 -5.89
CA ILE A 69 -17.16 15.97 -5.42
C ILE A 69 -17.68 16.78 -6.61
N LYS A 70 -19.02 16.85 -6.74
CA LYS A 70 -19.65 17.81 -7.64
C LYS A 70 -19.14 19.19 -7.23
N VAL A 71 -18.43 19.86 -8.14
CA VAL A 71 -18.18 21.30 -8.02
C VAL A 71 -19.55 21.97 -8.01
N THR A 72 -20.14 22.18 -6.83
CA THR A 72 -21.23 23.12 -6.66
C THR A 72 -20.63 24.51 -6.71
N GLY A 73 -20.27 24.93 -7.93
CA GLY A 73 -19.96 26.32 -8.23
C GLY A 73 -21.20 27.14 -7.87
N HIS A 74 -21.02 28.03 -6.88
CA HIS A 74 -21.92 29.15 -6.66
C HIS A 74 -21.59 30.25 -7.66
#